data_AF-A0A1H3IN19-F1
#
_entry.id   AF-A0A1H3IN19-F1
#
_cell.length_a   1.000
_cell.length_b   1.000
_cell.length_c   1.000
_cell.angle_alpha   90.00
_cell.angle_beta   90.00
_cell.angle_gamma   90.00
#
_symmetry.space_group_name_H-M   'P 1'
#
loop_
_entity.id
_entity.type
_entity.pdbx_description
1 polymer ?
#
loop_
_entity_poly.entity_id
_entity_poly.type
_entity_poly.pdbx_seq_one_letter_code
_entity_poly.pdbx_strand_id
1 'polypeptide(L)'
;MDYIRDRKSNIPFSLHDSKITQLEINESNLSLKIDRIFQCTEEEEKWYQGTIEFTEVDIEFCDIMLFNAPYGYDGEKSFVGKSLSFDEFNIQYPNVHFEIITEGYCGYDTTFQGWIWQGDNKPLFAIMRIWNKGDMIYRIK
;
A
#
# COMPACT_ATOMS: atom_id res chain seq x y z
N MET A 1 -4.86 11.50 15.47
CA MET A 1 -4.40 10.55 16.50
C MET A 1 -3.38 9.63 15.86
N ASP A 2 -2.36 9.22 16.61
CA ASP A 2 -1.27 8.40 16.09
C ASP A 2 -1.34 7.00 16.72
N TYR A 3 -1.33 5.97 15.87
CA TYR A 3 -1.34 4.57 16.30
C TYR A 3 -0.16 3.83 15.70
N ILE A 4 0.67 3.25 16.56
CA ILE A 4 1.79 2.42 16.12
C ILE A 4 1.28 0.99 15.95
N ARG A 5 1.45 0.43 14.75
CA ARG A 5 1.22 -0.99 14.52
C ARG A 5 2.40 -1.76 15.06
N ASP A 6 2.26 -2.29 16.28
CA ASP A 6 3.18 -3.31 16.74
C ASP A 6 2.93 -4.57 15.89
N ARG A 7 3.97 -5.11 15.26
CA ARG A 7 3.86 -6.23 14.30
C ARG A 7 3.49 -7.58 14.97
N LYS A 8 2.96 -7.55 16.19
CA LYS A 8 2.59 -8.71 17.01
C LYS A 8 1.10 -8.72 17.34
N SER A 9 0.47 -7.56 17.41
CA SER A 9 -0.94 -7.38 17.74
C SER A 9 -1.75 -6.89 16.54
N ASN A 10 -3.04 -7.19 16.57
CA ASN A 10 -3.97 -6.61 15.61
C ASN A 10 -4.27 -5.16 16.06
N ILE A 11 -4.17 -4.22 15.13
CA ILE A 11 -4.73 -2.88 15.31
C ILE A 11 -6.19 -2.88 14.84
N PRO A 12 -7.05 -1.99 15.36
CA PRO A 12 -8.45 -1.92 14.98
C PRO A 12 -8.66 -1.21 13.63
N PHE A 13 -7.65 -1.17 12.76
CA PHE A 13 -7.67 -0.47 11.48
C PHE A 13 -7.37 -1.42 10.32
N SER A 14 -8.12 -1.25 9.24
CA SER A 14 -7.98 -1.97 7.98
C SER A 14 -7.69 -0.98 6.85
N LEU A 15 -6.81 -1.39 5.93
CA LEU A 15 -6.55 -0.68 4.68
C LEU A 15 -7.18 -1.39 3.47
N HIS A 16 -7.95 -2.46 3.67
CA HIS A 16 -8.74 -3.07 2.60
C HIS A 16 -9.66 -2.03 1.94
N ASP A 17 -9.74 -2.06 0.61
CA ASP A 17 -10.45 -1.10 -0.25
C ASP A 17 -10.01 0.37 -0.11
N SER A 18 -8.89 0.60 0.58
CA SER A 18 -8.29 1.91 0.74
C SER A 18 -7.36 2.22 -0.42
N LYS A 19 -7.26 3.49 -0.78
CA LYS A 19 -6.45 3.98 -1.89
C LYS A 19 -5.29 4.80 -1.38
N ILE A 20 -4.08 4.36 -1.69
CA ILE A 20 -2.89 5.21 -1.62
C ILE A 20 -3.00 6.21 -2.76
N THR A 21 -3.15 7.48 -2.37
CA THR A 21 -3.29 8.62 -3.29
C THR A 21 -1.98 9.33 -3.55
N GLN A 22 -1.00 9.12 -2.66
CA GLN A 22 0.32 9.72 -2.75
C GLN A 22 1.32 8.86 -1.99
N LEU A 23 2.51 8.69 -2.58
CA LEU A 23 3.65 8.00 -1.99
C LEU A 23 4.82 8.99 -1.99
N GLU A 24 5.35 9.28 -0.80
CA GLU A 24 6.48 10.17 -0.61
C GLU A 24 7.59 9.46 0.15
N ILE A 25 8.82 9.66 -0.30
CA ILE A 25 10.02 9.17 0.37
C ILE A 25 10.81 10.40 0.83
N ASN A 26 11.21 10.41 2.08
CA ASN A 26 12.10 11.42 2.63
C ASN A 26 13.14 10.75 3.52
N GLU A 27 14.41 10.82 3.10
CA GLU A 27 15.52 10.15 3.76
C GLU A 27 15.24 8.65 3.96
N SER A 28 15.00 8.22 5.20
CA SER A 28 14.68 6.84 5.57
C SER A 28 13.21 6.63 5.93
N ASN A 29 12.33 7.57 5.58
CA ASN A 29 10.90 7.51 5.90
C ASN A 29 10.07 7.41 4.62
N LEU A 30 9.04 6.57 4.66
CA LEU A 30 8.03 6.43 3.62
C LEU A 30 6.69 6.90 4.18
N SER A 31 6.03 7.80 3.46
CA SER A 31 4.71 8.31 3.79
C SER A 31 3.71 7.95 2.69
N LEU A 32 2.65 7.24 3.07
CA LEU A 32 1.56 6.86 2.18
C LEU A 32 0.30 7.61 2.58
N LYS A 33 -0.19 8.50 1.72
CA LYS A 33 -1.44 9.21 1.95
C LYS A 33 -2.61 8.33 1.54
N ILE A 34 -3.50 8.05 2.49
CA ILE A 34 -4.63 7.15 2.30
C ILE A 34 -5.94 7.94 2.25
N ASP A 35 -6.82 7.60 1.30
CA ASP A 35 -8.14 8.25 1.17
C ASP A 35 -9.07 7.93 2.34
N ARG A 36 -9.09 6.67 2.78
CA ARG A 36 -9.97 6.10 3.81
C ARG A 36 -9.21 5.03 4.57
N ILE A 37 -9.24 5.09 5.90
CA ILE A 37 -8.69 4.08 6.80
C ILE A 37 -9.87 3.58 7.62
N PHE A 38 -10.22 2.31 7.47
CA PHE A 38 -11.43 1.76 8.06
C PHE A 38 -11.19 1.28 9.48
N GLN A 39 -12.17 1.48 10.34
CA GLN A 39 -12.26 0.93 11.67
C GLN A 39 -13.61 0.22 11.79
N CYS A 40 -13.58 -1.11 11.80
CA CYS A 40 -14.76 -1.95 11.96
C CYS A 40 -14.82 -2.43 13.41
N THR A 41 -15.83 -2.00 14.15
CA THR A 41 -16.18 -2.57 15.46
C THR A 41 -17.38 -3.50 15.30
N GLU A 42 -17.80 -4.19 16.36
CA GLU A 42 -19.02 -5.01 16.32
C GLU A 42 -20.29 -4.19 16.07
N GLU A 43 -20.26 -2.88 16.36
CA GLU A 43 -21.44 -2.01 16.33
C GLU A 43 -21.51 -1.12 15.09
N GLU A 44 -20.37 -0.65 14.57
CA GLU A 44 -20.33 0.31 13.47
C GLU A 44 -19.04 0.22 12.64
N GLU A 45 -19.13 0.65 11.39
CA GLU A 45 -17.98 0.91 10.53
C GLU A 45 -17.76 2.41 10.43
N LYS A 46 -16.55 2.85 10.79
CA LYS A 46 -16.08 4.23 10.62
C LYS A 46 -14.91 4.25 9.68
N TRP A 47 -14.70 5.39 9.01
CA TRP A 47 -13.49 5.61 8.24
C TRP A 47 -12.93 7.00 8.49
N TYR A 48 -11.61 7.09 8.38
CA TYR A 48 -10.84 8.30 8.62
C TYR A 48 -9.94 8.60 7.43
N GLN A 49 -9.60 9.86 7.21
CA GLN A 49 -8.50 10.20 6.30
C GLN A 49 -7.19 10.17 7.07
N GLY A 50 -6.09 9.85 6.40
CA GLY A 50 -4.82 9.81 7.11
C GLY A 50 -3.60 9.51 6.26
N THR A 51 -2.50 9.29 6.97
CA THR A 51 -1.21 8.93 6.40
C THR A 51 -0.65 7.74 7.17
N ILE A 52 -0.11 6.77 6.45
CA ILE A 52 0.67 5.69 7.02
C ILE A 52 2.14 6.04 6.84
N GLU A 53 2.86 6.14 7.93
CA GLU A 53 4.30 6.40 7.92
C GLU A 53 5.06 5.14 8.31
N PHE A 54 6.10 4.84 7.54
CA PHE A 54 7.10 3.83 7.88
C PHE A 54 8.41 4.54 8.16
N THR A 55 9.01 4.23 9.29
CA THR A 55 10.30 4.78 9.72
C THR A 55 11.42 3.74 9.60
N GLU A 56 12.65 4.22 9.42
CA GLU A 56 13.84 3.38 9.19
C GLU A 56 13.62 2.36 8.04
N VAL A 57 13.09 2.87 6.93
CA VAL A 57 12.87 2.14 5.68
C VAL A 57 14.21 1.89 5.00
N ASP A 58 14.41 0.67 4.52
CA ASP A 58 15.50 0.35 3.62
C ASP A 58 14.96 0.31 2.19
N ILE A 59 15.14 1.42 1.48
CA ILE A 59 14.52 1.64 0.15
C ILE A 59 15.03 0.63 -0.87
N GLU A 60 16.25 0.09 -0.72
CA GLU A 60 16.79 -0.94 -1.62
C GLU A 60 16.01 -2.26 -1.53
N PHE A 61 15.30 -2.49 -0.43
CA PHE A 61 14.41 -3.65 -0.22
C PHE A 61 12.93 -3.31 -0.44
N CYS A 62 12.62 -2.11 -0.92
CA CYS A 62 11.27 -1.68 -1.25
C CYS A 62 11.05 -1.64 -2.76
N ASP A 63 9.95 -2.21 -3.23
CA ASP A 63 9.61 -2.17 -4.66
C ASP A 63 8.10 -2.29 -4.91
N ILE A 64 7.72 -1.97 -6.15
CA ILE A 64 6.38 -2.20 -6.69
C ILE A 64 6.50 -3.09 -7.91
N MET A 65 6.01 -4.32 -7.79
CA MET A 65 5.88 -5.25 -8.89
C MET A 65 4.58 -4.97 -9.63
N LEU A 66 4.65 -4.68 -10.93
CA LEU A 66 3.49 -4.42 -11.80
C LEU A 66 3.29 -5.58 -12.77
N PHE A 67 2.04 -5.98 -12.95
CA PHE A 67 1.66 -7.11 -13.80
C PHE A 67 0.71 -6.67 -14.92
N ASN A 68 0.92 -7.20 -16.13
CA ASN A 68 0.14 -6.85 -17.32
C ASN A 68 -1.21 -7.58 -17.41
N ALA A 69 -1.34 -8.72 -16.71
CA ALA A 69 -2.54 -9.53 -16.68
C ALA A 69 -3.26 -9.32 -15.33
N PRO A 70 -4.59 -9.15 -15.33
CA PRO A 70 -5.34 -8.97 -14.10
C PRO A 70 -5.28 -10.23 -13.24
N TYR A 71 -5.26 -10.03 -11.92
CA TYR A 71 -5.45 -11.10 -10.96
C TYR A 71 -6.88 -11.64 -11.06
N GLY A 72 -7.04 -12.93 -11.36
CA GLY A 72 -8.32 -13.64 -11.25
C GLY A 72 -9.16 -13.77 -12.54
N TYR A 73 -9.28 -15.04 -12.95
CA TYR A 73 -10.31 -15.73 -13.75
C TYR A 73 -10.64 -15.36 -15.21
N ASP A 74 -10.70 -16.46 -15.98
CA ASP A 74 -10.92 -16.70 -17.42
C ASP A 74 -9.92 -16.08 -18.42
N GLY A 75 -8.98 -16.92 -18.88
CA GLY A 75 -8.03 -16.59 -19.94
C GLY A 75 -6.61 -17.13 -19.72
N GLU A 76 -5.65 -16.41 -20.31
CA GLU A 76 -4.22 -16.69 -20.25
C GLU A 76 -3.70 -16.67 -18.79
N LYS A 77 -3.06 -17.77 -18.38
CA LYS A 77 -2.50 -17.94 -17.03
C LYS A 77 -1.04 -17.48 -16.92
N SER A 78 -0.45 -17.05 -18.03
CA SER A 78 0.84 -16.36 -18.06
C SER A 78 0.65 -14.90 -17.71
N PHE A 79 1.59 -14.35 -16.95
CA PHE A 79 1.72 -12.93 -16.71
C PHE A 79 3.15 -12.50 -17.05
N VAL A 80 3.28 -11.24 -17.47
CA VAL A 80 4.55 -10.54 -17.60
C VAL A 80 4.48 -9.34 -16.69
N GLY A 81 5.60 -8.99 -16.07
CA GLY A 81 5.66 -7.85 -15.18
C GLY A 81 7.02 -7.19 -15.18
N LYS A 82 7.11 -6.11 -14.43
CA LYS A 82 8.35 -5.41 -14.10
C LYS A 82 8.33 -5.06 -12.62
N SER A 83 9.50 -5.04 -11.99
CA SER A 83 9.67 -4.43 -10.67
C SER A 83 10.20 -3.02 -10.85
N LEU A 84 9.70 -2.10 -10.04
CA LEU A 84 10.11 -0.69 -10.02
C LEU A 84 10.48 -0.31 -8.60
N SER A 85 11.51 0.51 -8.45
CA SER A 85 11.68 1.32 -7.25
C SER A 85 10.50 2.29 -7.08
N PHE A 86 10.32 2.81 -5.88
CA PHE A 86 9.28 3.80 -5.62
C PHE A 86 9.49 5.12 -6.40
N ASP A 87 10.75 5.53 -6.61
CA ASP A 87 11.05 6.71 -7.43
C ASP A 87 10.67 6.49 -8.90
N GLU A 88 11.04 5.34 -9.48
CA GLU A 88 10.64 4.99 -10.84
C GLU A 88 9.12 4.89 -10.99
N PHE A 89 8.43 4.36 -9.97
CA PHE A 89 6.98 4.30 -9.94
C PHE A 89 6.36 5.70 -9.95
N ASN A 90 6.82 6.61 -9.09
CA ASN A 90 6.33 7.99 -9.04
C ASN A 90 6.55 8.75 -10.36
N ILE A 91 7.67 8.49 -11.05
CA ILE A 91 7.97 9.10 -12.35
C ILE A 91 7.09 8.52 -13.46
N GLN A 92 6.92 7.20 -13.51
CA GLN A 92 6.21 6.53 -14.61
C GLN A 92 4.68 6.55 -14.44
N TYR A 93 4.20 6.61 -13.21
CA TYR A 93 2.77 6.55 -12.86
C TYR A 93 2.36 7.75 -12.00
N PRO A 94 2.49 8.99 -12.52
CA PRO A 94 2.07 10.17 -11.78
C PRO A 94 0.54 10.21 -11.64
N ASN A 95 0.05 10.66 -10.48
CA ASN A 95 -1.38 10.85 -10.20
C ASN A 95 -2.25 9.59 -10.29
N VAL A 96 -1.68 8.42 -9.98
CA VAL A 96 -2.43 7.17 -9.90
C VAL A 96 -2.97 6.90 -8.49
N HIS A 97 -3.90 5.96 -8.38
CA HIS A 97 -4.35 5.44 -7.09
C HIS A 97 -3.99 3.96 -6.98
N PHE A 98 -3.27 3.59 -5.92
CA PHE A 98 -3.08 2.19 -5.57
C PHE A 98 -4.18 1.79 -4.59
N GLU A 99 -5.16 1.03 -5.06
CA GLU A 99 -6.18 0.40 -4.22
C GLU A 99 -5.64 -0.88 -3.60
N ILE A 100 -5.74 -0.99 -2.28
CA ILE A 100 -5.25 -2.12 -1.50
C ILE A 100 -6.38 -3.15 -1.35
N ILE A 101 -6.16 -4.34 -1.89
CA ILE A 101 -7.09 -5.48 -1.80
C ILE A 101 -6.60 -6.51 -0.79
N THR A 102 -5.30 -6.67 -0.63
CA THR A 102 -4.74 -7.59 0.35
C THR A 102 -3.57 -6.95 1.06
N GLU A 103 -3.60 -7.04 2.39
CA GLU A 103 -2.56 -6.58 3.30
C GLU A 103 -1.84 -7.79 3.87
N GLY A 104 -0.51 -7.74 3.89
CA GLY A 104 0.32 -8.75 4.55
C GLY A 104 1.33 -8.07 5.46
N TYR A 105 1.41 -8.52 6.71
CA TYR A 105 2.31 -7.99 7.73
C TYR A 105 3.09 -9.15 8.34
N CYS A 106 4.40 -9.22 8.08
CA CYS A 106 5.23 -10.33 8.57
C CYS A 106 6.66 -9.87 8.85
N GLY A 107 7.12 -10.00 10.10
CA GLY A 107 8.46 -9.54 10.46
C GLY A 107 8.64 -8.07 10.10
N TYR A 108 9.74 -7.74 9.41
CA TYR A 108 10.03 -6.37 8.94
C TYR A 108 9.33 -6.00 7.62
N ASP A 109 8.60 -6.93 7.01
CA ASP A 109 7.93 -6.77 5.73
C ASP A 109 6.46 -6.36 5.89
N THR A 110 6.05 -5.37 5.10
CA THR A 110 4.66 -5.04 4.81
C THR A 110 4.42 -5.20 3.31
N THR A 111 3.31 -5.82 2.94
CA THR A 111 2.91 -6.01 1.55
C THR A 111 1.50 -5.51 1.32
N PHE A 112 1.32 -4.74 0.25
CA PHE A 112 0.01 -4.34 -0.25
C PHE A 112 -0.16 -4.88 -1.66
N GLN A 113 -1.22 -5.62 -1.90
CA GLN A 113 -1.56 -6.14 -3.22
C GLN A 113 -2.88 -5.54 -3.67
N GLY A 114 -2.98 -5.18 -4.94
CA GLY A 114 -4.23 -4.66 -5.48
C GLY A 114 -4.05 -3.95 -6.82
N TRP A 115 -4.78 -2.86 -7.03
CA TRP A 115 -5.00 -2.28 -8.35
C TRP A 115 -4.42 -0.88 -8.46
N ILE A 116 -3.68 -0.61 -9.54
CA ILE A 116 -3.26 0.73 -9.94
C ILE A 116 -4.26 1.31 -10.91
N TRP A 117 -5.03 2.29 -10.46
CA TRP A 117 -6.00 3.03 -11.25
C TRP A 117 -5.36 4.24 -11.93
N GLN A 118 -5.48 4.30 -13.25
CA GLN A 118 -4.89 5.33 -14.13
C GLN A 118 -5.99 6.08 -14.89
N GLY A 119 -6.93 6.70 -14.14
CA GLY A 119 -8.15 7.28 -14.71
C GLY A 119 -9.05 6.20 -15.31
N ASP A 120 -9.48 6.40 -16.56
CA ASP A 120 -10.39 5.50 -17.28
C ASP A 120 -9.70 4.29 -17.93
N ASN A 121 -8.36 4.19 -17.81
CA ASN A 121 -7.61 3.04 -18.33
C ASN A 121 -7.87 1.78 -17.50
N LYS A 122 -7.68 0.62 -18.13
CA LYS A 122 -7.74 -0.67 -17.42
C LYS A 122 -6.72 -0.68 -16.27
N PRO A 123 -7.11 -1.04 -15.04
CA PRO A 123 -6.18 -1.07 -13.93
C PRO A 123 -5.10 -2.14 -14.12
N LEU A 124 -3.92 -1.86 -13.59
CA LEU A 124 -2.83 -2.83 -13.49
C LEU A 124 -2.89 -3.52 -12.13
N PHE A 125 -2.57 -4.81 -12.06
CA PHE A 125 -2.36 -5.45 -10.77
C PHE A 125 -0.95 -5.15 -10.26
N ALA A 126 -0.82 -4.89 -8.97
CA ALA A 126 0.45 -4.54 -8.34
C ALA A 126 0.63 -5.19 -6.98
N ILE A 127 1.88 -5.45 -6.63
CA ILE A 127 2.33 -5.83 -5.30
C ILE A 127 3.38 -4.83 -4.86
N MET A 128 3.06 -4.02 -3.86
CA MET A 128 3.99 -3.14 -3.17
C MET A 128 4.59 -3.89 -1.98
N ARG A 129 5.92 -3.90 -1.90
CA ARG A 129 6.66 -4.45 -0.76
C ARG A 129 7.43 -3.33 -0.08
N ILE A 130 7.28 -3.25 1.24
CA ILE A 130 7.90 -2.25 2.08
C ILE A 130 8.66 -3.00 3.17
N TRP A 131 9.94 -2.72 3.29
CA TRP A 131 10.77 -3.23 4.35
C TRP A 131 11.26 -2.10 5.24
N ASN A 132 11.04 -2.21 6.55
CA ASN A 132 11.52 -1.20 7.49
C ASN A 132 11.78 -1.78 8.88
N LYS A 133 12.81 -1.27 9.57
CA LYS A 133 13.15 -1.70 10.94
C LYS A 133 12.31 -0.99 12.00
N GLY A 134 11.94 0.25 11.72
CA GLY A 134 11.23 1.11 12.65
C GLY A 134 9.73 0.84 12.67
N ASP A 135 9.01 1.88 13.11
CA ASP A 135 7.57 1.85 13.31
C ASP A 135 6.79 2.01 12.00
N MET A 136 5.63 1.37 11.97
CA MET A 136 4.53 1.68 11.05
C MET A 136 3.46 2.44 11.84
N ILE A 137 3.21 3.70 11.45
CA ILE A 137 2.41 4.65 12.22
C ILE A 137 1.20 5.08 11.39
N TYR A 138 0.00 4.85 11.92
CA TYR A 138 -1.26 5.34 11.38
C TYR A 138 -1.52 6.72 11.97
N ARG A 139 -1.37 7.77 11.15
CA ARG A 139 -1.74 9.15 11.50
C ARG A 139 -3.12 9.47 10.95
N ILE A 140 -4.14 9.23 11.77
CA ILE A 140 -5.55 9.45 11.39
C ILE A 140 -6.03 10.83 11.82
N LYS A 141 -6.90 11.45 11.02
CA LYS A 141 -7.54 12.74 11.32
C LYS A 141 -8.98 12.59 11.74
#